data_AF-A0A5K0V7L4-F1
#
_entry.id   AF-A0A5K0V7L4-F1
#
_cell.length_a   1.000
_cell.length_b   1.000
_cell.length_c   1.000
_cell.angle_alpha   90.00
_cell.angle_beta   90.00
_cell.angle_gamma   90.00
#
_symmetry.space_group_name_H-M   'P 1'
#
loop_
_entity.id
_entity.type
_entity.pdbx_description
1 polymer ?
#
loop_
_entity_poly.entity_id
_entity_poly.type
_entity_poly.pdbx_seq_one_letter_code
_entity_poly.pdbx_strand_id
1 'polypeptide(L)'
;MGIPNPVTYRVREVAGKRKQFGMNFAYGGTGVFNTLVALPNMTTQIDFFEKLIKTGVYDETDLKSSIALVSVAGNDYSAYLTKNNGSFAV
;
A
#
# COMPACT_ATOMS: atom_id res chain seq x y z
N MET A 1 -5.09 -13.82 19.83
CA MET A 1 -4.72 -12.74 18.89
C MET A 1 -5.03 -13.25 17.47
N GLY A 2 -6.23 -13.00 16.94
CA GLY A 2 -6.89 -13.94 16.02
C GLY A 2 -7.38 -13.41 14.68
N ILE A 3 -6.72 -12.42 14.07
CA ILE A 3 -7.05 -11.97 12.70
C ILE A 3 -6.03 -12.58 11.73
N PRO A 4 -6.45 -13.36 10.72
CA PRO A 4 -5.56 -13.87 9.69
C PRO A 4 -4.82 -12.73 8.97
N ASN A 5 -3.57 -12.97 8.58
CA ASN A 5 -2.80 -11.97 7.83
C ASN A 5 -3.55 -11.56 6.55
N PRO A 6 -3.74 -10.24 6.32
CA PRO A 6 -4.34 -9.72 5.09
C PRO A 6 -3.67 -10.29 3.83
N VAL A 7 -4.48 -10.57 2.82
CA VAL A 7 -4.00 -11.07 1.53
C VAL A 7 -3.16 -9.98 0.86
N THR A 8 -1.99 -10.30 0.30
CA THR A 8 -1.27 -9.31 -0.50
C THR A 8 -2.00 -9.04 -1.82
N TYR A 9 -2.13 -7.77 -2.23
CA TYR A 9 -2.83 -7.37 -3.46
C TYR A 9 -2.35 -8.17 -4.69
N ARG A 10 -1.05 -8.45 -4.79
CA ARG A 10 -0.44 -9.19 -5.90
C ARG A 10 -1.07 -10.57 -6.16
N VAL A 11 -1.56 -11.25 -5.13
CA VAL A 11 -2.14 -12.61 -5.24
C VAL A 11 -3.66 -12.61 -5.06
N ARG A 12 -4.31 -11.44 -5.14
CA ARG A 12 -5.74 -11.29 -4.88
C ARG A 12 -6.61 -12.24 -5.71
N GLU A 13 -6.29 -12.48 -6.98
CA GLU A 13 -7.15 -13.31 -7.85
C GLU A 13 -7.31 -14.75 -7.35
N VAL A 14 -6.28 -15.31 -6.71
CA VAL A 14 -6.30 -16.69 -6.21
C VAL A 14 -6.64 -16.79 -4.72
N ALA A 15 -6.91 -15.66 -4.06
CA ALA A 15 -7.08 -15.62 -2.61
C ALA A 15 -8.45 -16.10 -2.11
N GLY A 16 -9.43 -16.28 -3.01
CA GLY A 16 -10.78 -16.77 -2.68
C GLY A 16 -11.40 -16.03 -1.49
N LYS A 17 -11.95 -16.78 -0.53
CA LYS A 17 -12.60 -16.24 0.68
C LYS A 17 -11.66 -15.46 1.61
N ARG A 18 -10.34 -15.58 1.47
CA ARG A 18 -9.39 -14.86 2.34
C ARG A 18 -9.45 -13.35 2.17
N LYS A 19 -9.98 -12.84 1.04
CA LYS A 19 -10.17 -11.40 0.80
C LYS A 19 -11.04 -10.72 1.86
N GLN A 20 -11.93 -11.46 2.53
CA GLN A 20 -12.79 -10.95 3.60
C GLN A 20 -12.02 -10.51 4.85
N PHE A 21 -10.77 -10.95 5.02
CA PHE A 21 -9.92 -10.57 6.15
C PHE A 21 -9.02 -9.37 5.84
N GLY A 22 -9.36 -8.60 4.80
CA GLY A 22 -8.61 -7.44 4.36
C GLY A 22 -7.48 -7.76 3.38
N MET A 23 -6.82 -6.68 2.94
CA MET A 23 -5.80 -6.74 1.90
C MET A 23 -4.61 -5.82 2.24
N ASN A 24 -3.40 -6.31 1.97
CA ASN A 24 -2.17 -5.55 2.10
C ASN A 24 -1.72 -5.05 0.70
N PHE A 25 -1.64 -3.73 0.56
CA PHE A 25 -1.23 -3.04 -0.67
C PHE A 25 0.22 -2.56 -0.65
N ALA A 26 0.93 -2.71 0.48
CA ALA A 26 2.25 -2.14 0.68
C ALA A 26 3.33 -2.76 -0.21
N TYR A 27 4.18 -1.90 -0.77
CA TYR A 27 5.44 -2.29 -1.42
C TYR A 27 6.62 -1.75 -0.61
N GLY A 28 7.43 -2.65 -0.06
CA GLY A 28 8.63 -2.29 0.70
C GLY A 28 9.62 -1.47 -0.14
N GLY A 29 10.27 -0.50 0.49
CA GLY A 29 11.23 0.42 -0.14
C GLY A 29 10.61 1.57 -0.95
N THR A 30 9.29 1.56 -1.15
CA THR A 30 8.58 2.66 -1.83
C THR A 30 8.19 3.75 -0.84
N GLY A 31 7.85 4.92 -1.38
CA GLY A 31 7.44 6.09 -0.62
C GLY A 31 6.20 6.72 -1.21
N VAL A 32 5.89 7.93 -0.75
CA VAL A 32 4.88 8.79 -1.40
C VAL A 32 5.33 9.10 -2.83
N PHE A 33 6.61 9.38 -3.01
CA PHE A 33 7.23 9.64 -4.30
C PHE A 33 7.99 8.41 -4.83
N ASN A 34 8.50 8.54 -6.05
CA ASN A 34 9.40 7.54 -6.63
C ASN A 34 10.73 7.53 -5.89
N THR A 35 11.03 6.41 -5.24
CA THR A 35 12.25 6.24 -4.43
C THR A 35 13.41 5.71 -5.29
N LEU A 36 14.27 4.85 -4.72
CA LEU A 36 15.35 4.16 -5.44
C LEU A 36 14.91 2.81 -6.03
N VAL A 37 13.73 2.31 -5.65
CA VAL A 37 13.14 1.10 -6.20
C VAL A 37 12.04 1.45 -7.20
N ALA A 38 12.05 0.78 -8.35
CA ALA A 38 11.04 0.95 -9.39
C ALA A 38 9.81 0.06 -9.11
N LEU A 39 9.14 0.34 -7.99
CA LEU A 39 7.94 -0.36 -7.54
C LEU A 39 6.77 0.62 -7.33
N PRO A 40 5.52 0.13 -7.26
CA PRO A 40 4.34 0.97 -7.05
C PRO A 40 4.48 1.88 -5.82
N ASN A 41 4.53 3.20 -6.05
CA ASN A 41 4.54 4.22 -4.99
C ASN A 41 3.19 4.28 -4.28
N MET A 42 3.09 5.09 -3.21
CA MET A 42 1.88 5.15 -2.40
C MET A 42 0.63 5.54 -3.18
N THR A 43 0.72 6.46 -4.15
CA THR A 43 -0.41 6.80 -5.01
C THR A 43 -0.91 5.58 -5.74
N THR A 44 -0.03 4.81 -6.38
CA THR A 44 -0.41 3.56 -7.06
C THR A 44 -0.96 2.51 -6.09
N GLN A 45 -0.45 2.44 -4.86
CA GLN A 45 -0.97 1.53 -3.82
C GLN A 45 -2.40 1.91 -3.39
N ILE A 46 -2.70 3.21 -3.30
CA ILE A 46 -4.05 3.71 -3.04
C ILE A 46 -4.97 3.42 -4.25
N ASP A 47 -4.49 3.62 -5.47
CA ASP A 47 -5.25 3.29 -6.69
C ASP A 47 -5.66 1.81 -6.74
N PHE A 48 -4.79 0.91 -6.26
CA PHE A 48 -5.11 -0.50 -6.13
C PHE A 48 -6.28 -0.76 -5.18
N PHE A 49 -6.33 -0.04 -4.05
CA PHE A 49 -7.44 -0.10 -3.10
C PHE A 49 -8.72 0.49 -3.70
N GLU A 50 -8.64 1.69 -4.29
CA GLU A 50 -9.79 2.33 -4.94
C GLU A 50 -10.40 1.45 -6.04
N LYS A 51 -9.56 0.75 -6.81
CA LYS A 51 -10.02 -0.18 -7.84
C LYS A 51 -10.92 -1.26 -7.23
N LEU A 52 -10.60 -1.78 -6.05
CA LEU A 52 -11.41 -2.81 -5.40
C LEU A 52 -12.78 -2.29 -4.99
N ILE A 53 -12.86 -1.05 -4.51
CA ILE A 53 -14.14 -0.37 -4.23
C ILE A 53 -14.93 -0.19 -5.52
N LYS A 54 -14.31 0.36 -6.57
CA LYS A 54 -14.95 0.60 -7.88
C LYS A 54 -15.46 -0.68 -8.53
N THR A 55 -14.78 -1.81 -8.31
CA THR A 55 -15.19 -3.12 -8.84
C THR A 55 -16.13 -3.91 -7.92
N GLY A 56 -16.53 -3.36 -6.78
CA GLY A 56 -17.44 -4.01 -5.84
C GLY A 56 -16.84 -5.20 -5.08
N VAL A 57 -15.51 -5.27 -4.95
CA VAL A 57 -14.83 -6.28 -4.12
C VAL A 57 -14.99 -5.94 -2.63
N TYR A 58 -15.02 -4.65 -2.30
CA TYR A 58 -15.38 -4.13 -0.99
C TYR A 58 -16.50 -3.12 -1.18
N ASP A 59 -17.59 -3.27 -0.44
CA ASP A 59 -18.73 -2.36 -0.48
C ASP A 59 -18.71 -1.33 0.66
N GLU A 60 -19.70 -0.42 0.69
CA GLU A 60 -19.76 0.63 1.71
C GLU A 60 -19.89 0.08 3.14
N THR A 61 -20.54 -1.08 3.30
CA THR A 61 -20.72 -1.73 4.60
C THR A 61 -19.41 -2.35 5.08
N ASP A 62 -18.64 -2.98 4.18
CA ASP A 62 -17.28 -3.44 4.45
C ASP A 62 -16.41 -2.26 4.91
N LEU A 63 -16.46 -1.14 4.20
CA LEU A 63 -15.64 0.04 4.50
C LEU A 63 -15.99 0.68 5.86
N LYS A 64 -17.27 0.79 6.20
CA LYS A 64 -17.73 1.36 7.49
C LYS A 64 -17.33 0.52 8.70
N SER A 65 -17.07 -0.77 8.51
CA SER A 65 -16.69 -1.71 9.57
C SER A 65 -15.20 -2.10 9.53
N SER A 66 -14.41 -1.43 8.68
CA SER A 66 -13.00 -1.71 8.47
C SER A 66 -12.08 -0.67 9.09
N ILE A 67 -10.80 -1.04 9.22
CA ILE A 67 -9.71 -0.14 9.62
C ILE A 67 -8.71 -0.06 8.47
N ALA A 68 -8.29 1.15 8.11
CA ALA A 68 -7.16 1.38 7.22
C ALA A 68 -5.92 1.74 8.06
N LEU A 69 -4.83 1.00 7.85
CA LEU A 69 -3.52 1.32 8.41
C LEU A 69 -2.62 1.87 7.29
N VAL A 70 -2.22 3.12 7.41
CA VAL A 70 -1.26 3.77 6.52
C VAL A 70 0.00 4.08 7.30
N SER A 71 1.15 3.59 6.81
CA SER A 71 2.46 3.86 7.40
C SER A 71 3.47 4.13 6.30
N VAL A 72 4.15 5.26 6.42
CA VAL A 72 5.25 5.65 5.53
C VAL A 72 6.31 6.36 6.34
N ALA A 73 7.56 5.91 6.18
CA ALA A 73 8.69 6.50 6.87
C ALA A 73 9.97 6.25 6.09
N GLY A 74 10.86 7.25 6.08
CA GLY A 74 12.27 7.12 5.73
C GLY A 74 12.60 6.95 4.23
N ASN A 75 11.79 6.24 3.44
CA ASN A 75 12.16 5.89 2.07
C ASN A 75 12.25 7.11 1.14
N ASP A 76 11.30 8.05 1.23
CA ASP A 76 11.35 9.29 0.47
C ASP A 76 12.57 10.13 0.83
N TYR A 77 12.86 10.25 2.12
CA TYR A 77 14.00 11.02 2.62
C TYR A 77 15.35 10.39 2.23
N SER A 78 15.45 9.07 2.36
CA SER A 78 16.64 8.30 1.95
C SER A 78 16.87 8.40 0.44
N ALA A 79 15.80 8.36 -0.35
CA ALA A 79 15.88 8.53 -1.80
C ALA A 79 16.29 9.96 -2.17
N TYR A 80 15.75 10.98 -1.50
CA TYR A 80 16.15 12.36 -1.69
C TYR A 80 17.64 12.54 -1.39
N LEU A 81 18.12 12.05 -0.25
CA LEU A 81 19.53 12.17 0.13
C LEU A 81 20.44 11.47 -0.88
N THR A 82 20.09 10.25 -1.28
CA THR A 82 20.90 9.50 -2.24
C THR A 82 20.95 10.19 -3.61
N LYS A 83 19.82 10.74 -4.08
CA LYS A 83 19.74 11.45 -5.38
C LYS A 83 20.47 12.80 -5.37
N ASN A 84 20.67 13.41 -4.19
CA ASN A 84 21.33 14.71 -4.03
C ASN A 84 22.72 14.60 -3.36
N ASN A 85 23.37 13.42 -3.44
CA ASN A 85 24.70 13.17 -2.85
C ASN A 85 24.81 13.55 -1.36
N GLY A 86 23.75 13.36 -0.58
CA GLY A 86 23.70 13.70 0.85
C GLY A 86 23.45 15.18 1.15
N SER A 87 23.25 16.02 0.13
CA SER A 87 22.94 17.44 0.32
C SER A 87 21.48 17.62 0.73
N PHE A 88 21.25 18.34 1.82
CA PHE A 88 19.94 18.89 2.15
C PHE A 88 19.82 20.25 1.49
N ALA A 89 18.79 20.46 0.66
CA ALA A 89 18.40 21.82 0.29
C ALA A 89 17.83 22.49 1.56
N VAL A 90 18.58 23.47 2.06
CA VAL A 90 18.15 24.36 3.16
C VAL A 90 17.62 25.64 2.54
#